data_AF-A0A9E4J6D5-F1
#
_entry.id   AF-A0A9E4J6D5-F1
#
_cell.length_a   1.000
_cell.length_b   1.000
_cell.length_c   1.000
_cell.angle_alpha   90.00
_cell.angle_beta   90.00
_cell.angle_gamma   90.00
#
_symmetry.space_group_name_H-M   'P 1'
#
loop_
_entity.id
_entity.type
_entity.pdbx_description
1 polymer ?
#
loop_
_entity_poly.entity_id
_entity_poly.type
_entity_poly.pdbx_seq_one_letter_code
_entity_poly.pdbx_strand_id
1 'polypeptide(L)'
;MGFEVTEIRARRDRELFEALRRDRGVEKALARYEEKASGYGFRHRRALLAESIRLSRHMAPQVSAALADCRDALGFREPVEVFLRPEPVYGAFCARGRSGPLVVGLTARLLDEFSPEELRFVMGHELGHALFRHHDLPMPITATIEDIGGTLVSRAAQLKLYVWCRAAEVSADRAGLLCCRDADVAATAFFKLASGLARPSLQVDLQAFASQIEAIASAPSATIREHDDDTLDCFSTHPYTPVRVRALLAFARSAVLARALGRTGGDMEMEEVERVVEADLALMEPSYLEETTPESERLRRALYLGGVAVAQAHEGASPTELHALRALLGARAVAASSGTDARPGELEIVLAEVRGFPLAKRAQLVQHLTVIAGADGQVDDAEYEVMAGVASALDVPQEVIDQTLRAAAAPMD
;
A
#
# COMPACT_ATOMS: atom_id res chain seq x y z
N MET A 1 -27.44 8.35 -17.64
CA MET A 1 -26.24 9.05 -17.12
C MET A 1 -25.04 8.53 -17.88
N GLY A 2 -24.12 9.40 -18.31
CA GLY A 2 -22.86 8.97 -18.93
C GLY A 2 -21.96 8.27 -17.92
N PHE A 3 -21.04 7.43 -18.40
CA PHE A 3 -19.99 6.85 -17.57
C PHE A 3 -18.91 7.91 -17.31
N GLU A 4 -18.54 8.10 -16.05
CA GLU A 4 -17.41 8.93 -15.66
C GLU A 4 -16.26 8.02 -15.20
N VAL A 5 -15.05 8.23 -15.74
CA VAL A 5 -13.90 7.34 -15.44
C VAL A 5 -13.55 7.33 -13.95
N THR A 6 -13.91 8.37 -13.20
CA THR A 6 -13.73 8.44 -11.75
C THR A 6 -14.54 7.41 -10.97
N GLU A 7 -15.59 6.83 -11.57
CA GLU A 7 -16.44 5.81 -10.94
C GLU A 7 -15.70 4.49 -10.71
N ILE A 8 -14.61 4.23 -11.43
CA ILE A 8 -13.83 2.99 -11.27
C ILE A 8 -12.81 3.08 -10.13
N ARG A 9 -12.51 4.29 -9.64
CA ARG A 9 -11.54 4.49 -8.55
C ARG A 9 -12.03 3.80 -7.27
N ALA A 10 -11.18 2.98 -6.65
CA ALA A 10 -11.48 2.31 -5.40
C ALA A 10 -11.82 3.32 -4.30
N ARG A 11 -12.81 3.00 -3.47
CA ARG A 11 -13.29 3.91 -2.42
C ARG A 11 -12.15 4.23 -1.45
N ARG A 12 -11.45 3.21 -0.99
CA ARG A 12 -10.34 3.33 -0.03
C ARG A 12 -9.22 4.22 -0.53
N ASP A 13 -8.84 4.06 -1.80
CA ASP A 13 -7.83 4.89 -2.45
C ASP A 13 -8.28 6.35 -2.43
N ARG A 14 -9.50 6.66 -2.90
CA ARG A 14 -10.02 8.03 -2.90
C ARG A 14 -10.02 8.65 -1.50
N GLU A 15 -10.54 7.95 -0.50
CA GLU A 15 -10.68 8.46 0.87
C GLU A 15 -9.31 8.70 1.53
N LEU A 16 -8.39 7.74 1.43
CA LEU A 16 -7.05 7.87 1.97
C LEU A 16 -6.23 8.93 1.24
N PHE A 17 -6.34 8.99 -0.08
CA PHE A 17 -5.67 10.00 -0.88
C PHE A 17 -6.09 11.41 -0.45
N GLU A 18 -7.39 11.65 -0.31
CA GLU A 18 -7.91 12.93 0.16
C GLU A 18 -7.49 13.27 1.60
N ALA A 19 -7.43 12.27 2.48
CA ALA A 19 -6.98 12.47 3.86
C ALA A 19 -5.47 12.82 3.92
N LEU A 20 -4.62 12.03 3.24
CA LEU A 20 -3.17 12.19 3.23
C LEU A 20 -2.74 13.47 2.52
N ARG A 21 -3.44 13.88 1.47
CA ARG A 21 -3.13 15.12 0.75
C ARG A 21 -3.40 16.39 1.56
N ARG A 22 -4.21 16.30 2.62
CA ARG A 22 -4.44 17.40 3.58
C ARG A 22 -3.43 17.39 4.73
N ASP A 23 -2.59 16.36 4.84
CA ASP A 23 -1.55 16.27 5.86
C ASP A 23 -0.36 17.18 5.50
N ARG A 24 -0.04 18.11 6.40
CA ARG A 24 1.03 19.10 6.17
C ARG A 24 2.42 18.46 6.08
N GLY A 25 2.65 17.36 6.79
CA GLY A 25 3.90 16.64 6.74
C GLY A 25 4.10 16.00 5.37
N VAL A 26 3.05 15.34 4.88
CA VAL A 26 3.04 14.70 3.56
C VAL A 26 3.24 15.71 2.44
N GLU A 27 2.56 16.86 2.49
CA GLU A 27 2.72 17.96 1.52
C GLU A 27 4.18 18.46 1.47
N LYS A 28 4.78 18.69 2.65
CA LYS A 28 6.19 19.13 2.75
C LYS A 28 7.16 18.08 2.23
N ALA A 29 6.96 16.81 2.58
CA ALA A 29 7.82 15.72 2.13
C ALA A 29 7.80 15.57 0.61
N LEU A 30 6.63 15.67 -0.02
CA LEU A 30 6.51 15.66 -1.48
C LEU A 30 7.27 16.83 -2.12
N ALA A 31 7.05 18.06 -1.65
CA ALA A 31 7.75 19.24 -2.16
C ALA A 31 9.29 19.11 -2.02
N ARG A 32 9.75 18.53 -0.91
CA ARG A 32 11.17 18.28 -0.63
C ARG A 32 11.76 17.22 -1.56
N TYR A 33 11.03 16.13 -1.80
CA TYR A 33 11.43 15.10 -2.75
C TYR A 33 11.55 15.67 -4.17
N GLU A 34 10.58 16.48 -4.59
CA GLU A 34 10.62 17.15 -5.89
C GLU A 34 11.83 18.07 -6.02
N GLU A 35 12.17 18.83 -4.98
CA GLU A 35 13.33 19.71 -4.96
C GLU A 35 14.66 18.93 -5.03
N LYS A 36 14.85 17.94 -4.15
CA LYS A 36 16.13 17.23 -3.98
C LYS A 36 16.37 16.13 -5.01
N ALA A 37 15.39 15.25 -5.21
CA ALA A 37 15.59 14.01 -5.96
C ALA A 37 15.37 14.21 -7.47
N SER A 38 14.33 14.96 -7.85
CA SER A 38 13.93 15.05 -9.26
C SER A 38 14.83 15.97 -10.11
N GLY A 39 15.59 16.88 -9.48
CA GLY A 39 16.30 17.95 -10.17
C GLY A 39 15.35 18.78 -11.04
N TYR A 40 14.20 19.17 -10.48
CA TYR A 40 13.06 19.80 -11.18
C TYR A 40 12.41 18.94 -12.28
N GLY A 41 12.51 17.62 -12.17
CA GLY A 41 11.93 16.65 -13.12
C GLY A 41 12.83 16.30 -14.31
N PHE A 42 13.98 16.98 -14.48
CA PHE A 42 14.86 16.77 -15.64
C PHE A 42 15.85 15.62 -15.47
N ARG A 43 16.24 15.28 -14.23
CA ARG A 43 17.23 14.22 -13.97
C ARG A 43 16.74 12.86 -14.45
N HIS A 44 15.53 12.49 -14.04
CA HIS A 44 14.95 11.18 -14.35
C HIS A 44 14.75 10.99 -15.87
N ARG A 45 14.16 11.97 -16.56
CA ARG A 45 13.97 11.91 -18.02
C ARG A 45 15.29 11.87 -18.78
N ARG A 46 16.33 12.58 -18.32
CA ARG A 46 17.67 12.50 -18.92
C ARG A 46 18.29 11.12 -18.75
N ALA A 47 18.15 10.50 -17.58
CA ALA A 47 18.62 9.14 -17.35
C ALA A 47 17.93 8.14 -18.30
N LEU A 48 16.60 8.23 -18.43
CA LEU A 48 15.85 7.39 -19.37
C LEU A 48 16.26 7.60 -20.84
N LEU A 49 16.55 8.83 -21.26
CA LEU A 49 17.06 9.09 -22.60
C LEU A 49 18.48 8.55 -22.83
N ALA A 50 19.26 8.35 -21.77
CA ALA A 50 20.62 7.81 -21.84
C ALA A 50 20.66 6.28 -21.77
N GLU A 51 19.78 5.67 -20.98
CA GLU A 51 19.83 4.25 -20.62
C GLU A 51 18.70 3.41 -21.23
N SER A 52 17.71 4.05 -21.86
CA SER A 52 16.53 3.40 -22.44
C SER A 52 16.24 3.91 -23.85
N ILE A 53 15.43 3.16 -24.59
CA ILE A 53 15.05 3.51 -25.96
C ILE A 53 13.69 4.19 -25.95
N ARG A 54 13.62 5.48 -26.31
CA ARG A 54 12.32 6.15 -26.51
C ARG A 54 11.63 5.58 -27.75
N LEU A 55 10.48 4.95 -27.54
CA LEU A 55 9.71 4.33 -28.61
C LEU A 55 8.97 5.39 -29.43
N SER A 56 9.03 5.25 -30.76
CA SER A 56 8.17 5.99 -31.68
C SER A 56 7.09 5.07 -32.25
N ARG A 57 6.04 5.66 -32.83
CA ARG A 57 4.96 4.91 -33.51
C ARG A 57 5.50 3.95 -34.58
N HIS A 58 6.58 4.31 -35.28
CA HIS A 58 7.18 3.47 -36.31
C HIS A 58 7.99 2.30 -35.75
N MET A 59 8.58 2.46 -34.56
CA MET A 59 9.39 1.42 -33.92
C MET A 59 8.53 0.34 -33.27
N ALA A 60 7.42 0.74 -32.64
CA ALA A 60 6.52 -0.17 -31.94
C ALA A 60 5.05 0.19 -32.19
N PRO A 61 4.49 -0.14 -33.38
CA PRO A 61 3.11 0.17 -33.73
C PRO A 61 2.09 -0.40 -32.72
N GLN A 62 2.33 -1.60 -32.20
CA GLN A 62 1.50 -2.25 -31.20
C GLN A 62 1.45 -1.49 -29.87
N VAL A 63 2.58 -0.92 -29.43
CA VAL A 63 2.65 -0.06 -28.23
C VAL A 63 1.90 1.24 -28.47
N SER A 64 2.07 1.84 -29.65
CA SER A 64 1.34 3.07 -30.00
C SER A 64 -0.17 2.84 -30.10
N ALA A 65 -0.62 1.67 -30.55
CA ALA A 65 -2.03 1.31 -30.62
C ALA A 65 -2.59 1.08 -29.20
N ALA A 66 -1.90 0.29 -28.37
CA ALA A 66 -2.29 0.09 -26.98
C ALA A 66 -2.40 1.42 -26.23
N LEU A 67 -1.45 2.34 -26.42
CA LEU A 67 -1.49 3.67 -25.80
C LEU A 67 -2.69 4.49 -26.26
N ALA A 68 -2.99 4.48 -27.55
CA ALA A 68 -4.15 5.20 -28.09
C ALA A 68 -5.45 4.64 -27.51
N ASP A 69 -5.63 3.33 -27.53
CA ASP A 69 -6.80 2.64 -26.99
C ASP A 69 -7.00 2.95 -25.49
N CYS A 70 -5.94 2.87 -24.69
CA CYS A 70 -6.01 3.13 -23.25
C CYS A 70 -6.33 4.61 -22.98
N ARG A 71 -5.71 5.53 -23.72
CA ARG A 71 -5.99 6.97 -23.58
C ARG A 71 -7.42 7.33 -23.94
N ASP A 72 -7.97 6.71 -24.98
CA ASP A 72 -9.36 6.94 -25.35
C ASP A 72 -10.34 6.32 -24.34
N ALA A 73 -10.06 5.11 -23.84
CA ALA A 73 -10.88 4.45 -22.82
C ALA A 73 -10.89 5.23 -21.48
N LEU A 74 -9.74 5.79 -21.08
CA LEU A 74 -9.59 6.52 -19.82
C LEU A 74 -9.86 8.03 -19.95
N GLY A 75 -10.09 8.54 -21.16
CA GLY A 75 -10.18 9.98 -21.42
C GLY A 75 -8.88 10.75 -21.15
N PHE A 76 -7.73 10.07 -21.19
CA PHE A 76 -6.42 10.62 -20.83
C PHE A 76 -5.79 11.41 -22.00
N ARG A 77 -5.84 12.75 -21.92
CA ARG A 77 -5.44 13.65 -23.02
C ARG A 77 -4.02 14.19 -22.92
N GLU A 78 -3.35 14.07 -21.79
CA GLU A 78 -1.98 14.57 -21.62
C GLU A 78 -0.97 13.84 -22.53
N PRO A 79 0.14 14.50 -22.93
CA PRO A 79 1.21 13.85 -23.68
C PRO A 79 1.89 12.74 -22.85
N VAL A 80 2.14 11.60 -23.51
CA VAL A 80 2.82 10.43 -22.92
C VAL A 80 3.99 10.04 -23.81
N GLU A 81 5.17 9.88 -23.21
CA GLU A 81 6.34 9.25 -23.84
C GLU A 81 6.49 7.83 -23.33
N VAL A 82 6.76 6.88 -24.23
CA VAL A 82 7.00 5.48 -23.86
C VAL A 82 8.47 5.13 -24.08
N PHE A 83 9.09 4.51 -23.09
CA PHE A 83 10.48 4.06 -23.12
C PHE A 83 10.56 2.54 -22.98
N LEU A 84 11.51 1.94 -23.70
CA LEU A 84 11.86 0.53 -23.59
C LEU A 84 13.14 0.38 -22.77
N ARG A 85 13.06 -0.34 -21.66
CA ARG A 85 14.21 -0.68 -20.80
C ARG A 85 14.77 -2.05 -21.20
N PRO A 86 16.10 -2.19 -21.32
CA PRO A 86 16.75 -3.44 -21.76
C PRO A 86 16.82 -4.48 -20.62
N GLU A 87 15.68 -4.78 -19.99
CA GLU A 87 15.59 -5.64 -18.82
C GLU A 87 14.93 -7.00 -19.13
N PRO A 88 15.50 -8.12 -18.64
CA PRO A 88 15.02 -9.48 -18.91
C PRO A 88 13.97 -9.96 -17.89
N VAL A 89 13.30 -9.03 -17.21
CA VAL A 89 12.21 -9.27 -16.26
C VAL A 89 10.96 -8.56 -16.74
N TYR A 90 9.76 -9.01 -16.39
CA TYR A 90 8.56 -8.23 -16.67
C TYR A 90 8.51 -7.02 -15.75
N GLY A 91 8.22 -5.87 -16.33
CA GLY A 91 8.05 -4.65 -15.57
C GLY A 91 7.49 -3.54 -16.43
N ALA A 92 6.75 -2.66 -15.77
CA ALA A 92 6.36 -1.38 -16.29
C ALA A 92 6.46 -0.37 -15.15
N PHE A 93 6.51 0.91 -15.49
CA PHE A 93 6.38 1.98 -14.52
C PHE A 93 5.80 3.22 -15.18
N CYS A 94 5.19 4.06 -14.35
CA CYS A 94 4.72 5.38 -14.70
C CYS A 94 5.42 6.42 -13.84
N ALA A 95 5.94 7.46 -14.47
CA ALA A 95 6.61 8.56 -13.79
C ALA A 95 6.10 9.90 -14.31
N ARG A 96 5.77 10.80 -13.38
CA ARG A 96 5.41 12.18 -13.68
C ARG A 96 6.49 13.11 -13.16
N GLY A 97 7.18 13.80 -14.07
CA GLY A 97 8.08 14.89 -13.71
C GLY A 97 7.32 16.18 -13.47
N ARG A 98 7.94 17.14 -12.74
CA ARG A 98 7.38 18.48 -12.49
C ARG A 98 7.07 19.26 -13.78
N SER A 99 7.84 18.98 -14.84
CA SER A 99 7.63 19.52 -16.17
C SER A 99 7.91 18.46 -17.23
N GLY A 100 7.10 18.44 -18.29
CA GLY A 100 7.25 17.51 -19.40
C GLY A 100 6.09 16.52 -19.52
N PRO A 101 6.16 15.61 -20.49
CA PRO A 101 5.15 14.58 -20.68
C PRO A 101 5.19 13.56 -19.53
N LEU A 102 4.07 12.86 -19.34
CA LEU A 102 4.06 11.63 -18.57
C LEU A 102 5.01 10.63 -19.23
N VAL A 103 5.78 9.89 -18.43
CA VAL A 103 6.67 8.85 -18.93
C VAL A 103 6.15 7.49 -18.49
N VAL A 104 5.99 6.58 -19.46
CA VAL A 104 5.72 5.17 -19.22
C VAL A 104 6.94 4.38 -19.68
N GLY A 105 7.47 3.52 -18.82
CA GLY A 105 8.52 2.57 -19.20
C GLY A 105 7.97 1.15 -19.28
N LEU A 106 8.48 0.39 -20.25
CA LEU A 106 8.21 -1.03 -20.42
C LEU A 106 9.54 -1.77 -20.49
N THR A 107 9.64 -2.94 -19.89
CA THR A 107 10.82 -3.79 -20.05
C THR A 107 10.80 -4.54 -21.38
N ALA A 108 11.98 -4.91 -21.88
CA ALA A 108 12.13 -5.65 -23.13
C ALA A 108 11.38 -6.97 -23.10
N ARG A 109 11.45 -7.71 -21.98
CA ARG A 109 10.76 -8.99 -21.83
C ARG A 109 9.23 -8.86 -21.85
N LEU A 110 8.68 -7.80 -21.24
CA LEU A 110 7.24 -7.54 -21.28
C LEU A 110 6.78 -7.28 -22.71
N LEU A 111 7.50 -6.43 -23.43
CA LEU A 111 7.15 -6.09 -24.81
C LEU A 111 7.21 -7.30 -25.77
N ASP A 112 8.12 -8.24 -25.53
CA ASP A 112 8.32 -9.42 -26.38
C ASP A 112 7.24 -10.50 -26.18
N GLU A 113 6.68 -10.61 -24.97
CA GLU A 113 5.87 -11.77 -24.57
C GLU A 113 4.40 -11.46 -24.24
N PHE A 114 4.03 -10.18 -24.15
CA PHE A 114 2.64 -9.78 -23.89
C PHE A 114 1.86 -9.61 -25.19
N SER A 115 0.64 -10.14 -25.24
CA SER A 115 -0.28 -9.91 -26.34
C SER A 115 -0.69 -8.42 -26.40
N PRO A 116 -1.25 -7.93 -27.52
CA PRO A 116 -1.78 -6.58 -27.59
C PRO A 116 -2.84 -6.25 -26.51
N GLU A 117 -3.68 -7.22 -26.17
CA GLU A 117 -4.69 -7.11 -25.11
C GLU A 117 -4.04 -7.03 -23.72
N GLU A 118 -3.05 -7.89 -23.44
CA GLU A 118 -2.32 -7.90 -22.17
C GLU A 118 -1.48 -6.61 -22.01
N LEU A 119 -0.91 -6.10 -23.10
CA LEU A 119 -0.20 -4.82 -23.12
C LEU A 119 -1.14 -3.64 -22.82
N ARG A 120 -2.40 -3.68 -23.27
CA ARG A 120 -3.41 -2.69 -22.89
C ARG A 120 -3.76 -2.76 -21.40
N PHE A 121 -3.73 -3.95 -20.80
CA PHE A 121 -3.92 -4.08 -19.35
C PHE A 121 -2.79 -3.36 -18.59
N VAL A 122 -1.54 -3.70 -18.89
CA VAL A 122 -0.36 -3.09 -18.25
C VAL A 122 -0.33 -1.57 -18.47
N MET A 123 -0.55 -1.13 -19.71
CA MET A 123 -0.55 0.30 -20.03
C MET A 123 -1.71 1.06 -19.38
N GLY A 124 -2.90 0.45 -19.32
CA GLY A 124 -4.04 1.00 -18.61
C GLY A 124 -3.81 1.13 -17.11
N HIS A 125 -3.11 0.16 -16.50
CA HIS A 125 -2.69 0.19 -15.10
C HIS A 125 -1.75 1.39 -14.83
N GLU A 126 -0.67 1.53 -15.62
CA GLU A 126 0.27 2.66 -15.48
C GLU A 126 -0.40 4.02 -15.70
N LEU A 127 -1.30 4.12 -16.70
CA LEU A 127 -2.08 5.34 -16.91
C LEU A 127 -3.12 5.58 -15.81
N GLY A 128 -3.59 4.53 -15.15
CA GLY A 128 -4.45 4.60 -13.96
C GLY A 128 -3.77 5.36 -12.82
N HIS A 129 -2.50 5.07 -12.54
CA HIS A 129 -1.72 5.85 -11.56
C HIS A 129 -1.64 7.33 -11.92
N ALA A 130 -1.44 7.65 -13.19
CA ALA A 130 -1.41 9.03 -13.65
C ALA A 130 -2.79 9.72 -13.58
N LEU A 131 -3.85 9.00 -13.97
CA LEU A 131 -5.23 9.47 -13.99
C LEU A 131 -5.74 9.81 -12.59
N PHE A 132 -5.51 8.92 -11.62
CA PHE A 132 -5.93 9.10 -10.23
C PHE A 132 -4.96 9.92 -9.40
N ARG A 133 -3.90 10.42 -10.06
CA ARG A 133 -2.85 11.25 -9.46
C ARG A 133 -2.16 10.54 -8.30
N HIS A 134 -1.80 9.27 -8.44
CA HIS A 134 -1.09 8.59 -7.37
C HIS A 134 0.30 9.21 -7.12
N HIS A 135 0.93 9.81 -8.14
CA HIS A 135 2.22 10.51 -7.99
C HIS A 135 2.14 11.81 -7.17
N ASP A 136 0.94 12.26 -6.81
CA ASP A 136 0.69 13.46 -6.01
C ASP A 136 0.78 13.22 -4.49
N LEU A 137 1.17 12.00 -4.09
CA LEU A 137 1.57 11.63 -2.75
C LEU A 137 2.96 10.97 -2.81
N PRO A 138 3.82 11.18 -1.81
CA PRO A 138 5.11 10.52 -1.75
C PRO A 138 4.94 9.03 -1.47
N MET A 139 5.81 8.19 -2.03
CA MET A 139 5.92 6.79 -1.59
C MET A 139 6.34 6.77 -0.11
N PRO A 140 5.92 5.77 0.70
CA PRO A 140 6.26 5.71 2.12
C PRO A 140 7.77 5.88 2.40
N ILE A 141 8.63 5.22 1.62
CA ILE A 141 10.09 5.33 1.73
C ILE A 141 10.64 6.71 1.37
N THR A 142 9.91 7.50 0.58
CA THR A 142 10.27 8.90 0.23
C THR A 142 9.62 9.92 1.15
N ALA A 143 8.63 9.51 1.95
CA ALA A 143 7.94 10.34 2.92
C ALA A 143 8.77 10.55 4.20
N THR A 144 9.88 9.82 4.33
CA THR A 144 10.73 9.78 5.52
C THR A 144 11.87 10.80 5.44
N ILE A 145 11.83 11.71 4.46
CA ILE A 145 12.82 12.79 4.33
C ILE A 145 12.78 13.67 5.60
N GLU A 146 13.91 13.74 6.29
CA GLU A 146 14.12 14.60 7.45
C GLU A 146 14.48 16.03 7.04
N ASP A 147 14.13 16.99 7.92
CA ASP A 147 14.61 18.37 7.87
C ASP A 147 15.42 18.71 9.14
N ILE A 148 16.01 19.90 9.20
CA ILE A 148 16.86 20.36 10.34
C ILE A 148 16.12 20.28 11.69
N GLY A 149 14.79 20.13 11.69
CA GLY A 149 13.94 19.95 12.89
C GLY A 149 13.25 18.58 13.03
N GLY A 150 13.68 17.52 12.33
CA GLY A 150 13.15 16.15 12.49
C GLY A 150 12.36 15.59 11.28
N THR A 151 11.71 14.43 11.47
CA THR A 151 10.94 13.73 10.43
C THR A 151 9.74 14.56 9.95
N LEU A 152 9.60 14.78 8.64
CA LEU A 152 8.52 15.63 8.09
C LEU A 152 7.13 14.99 8.22
N VAL A 153 7.03 13.66 8.12
CA VAL A 153 5.77 12.92 8.08
C VAL A 153 5.62 12.10 9.35
N SER A 154 4.50 12.29 10.06
CA SER A 154 4.19 11.51 11.26
C SER A 154 4.14 10.01 10.95
N ARG A 155 4.53 9.16 11.92
CA ARG A 155 4.50 7.69 11.73
C ARG A 155 3.11 7.16 11.38
N ALA A 156 2.05 7.75 11.97
CA ALA A 156 0.67 7.43 11.61
C ALA A 156 0.36 7.73 10.14
N ALA A 157 0.87 8.85 9.60
CA ALA A 157 0.73 9.18 8.18
C ALA A 157 1.57 8.24 7.29
N GLN A 158 2.77 7.84 7.73
CA GLN A 158 3.58 6.85 7.00
C GLN A 158 2.87 5.49 6.87
N LEU A 159 2.29 4.97 7.95
CA LEU A 159 1.50 3.74 7.91
C LEU A 159 0.29 3.88 6.97
N LYS A 160 -0.43 5.00 7.03
CA LYS A 160 -1.52 5.29 6.10
C LYS A 160 -1.07 5.37 4.64
N LEU A 161 0.16 5.81 4.35
CA LEU A 161 0.71 5.79 2.99
C LEU A 161 0.88 4.35 2.49
N TYR A 162 1.31 3.39 3.32
CA TYR A 162 1.37 1.97 2.92
C TYR A 162 -0.02 1.40 2.59
N VAL A 163 -1.01 1.67 3.44
CA VAL A 163 -2.42 1.32 3.20
C VAL A 163 -2.90 1.91 1.88
N TRP A 164 -2.61 3.20 1.68
CA TRP A 164 -3.02 3.91 0.47
C TRP A 164 -2.34 3.34 -0.78
N CYS A 165 -1.04 3.02 -0.76
CA CYS A 165 -0.36 2.38 -1.89
C CYS A 165 -1.05 1.09 -2.32
N ARG A 166 -1.44 0.24 -1.36
CA ARG A 166 -2.18 -1.00 -1.66
C ARG A 166 -3.54 -0.74 -2.30
N ALA A 167 -4.29 0.24 -1.79
CA ALA A 167 -5.56 0.63 -2.37
C ALA A 167 -5.40 1.26 -3.78
N ALA A 168 -4.32 2.01 -3.99
CA ALA A 168 -4.00 2.65 -5.26
C ALA A 168 -3.73 1.62 -6.38
N GLU A 169 -3.10 0.48 -6.07
CA GLU A 169 -2.95 -0.65 -7.00
C GLU A 169 -4.31 -1.17 -7.47
N VAL A 170 -5.30 -1.29 -6.58
CA VAL A 170 -6.66 -1.74 -6.96
C VAL A 170 -7.30 -0.77 -7.95
N SER A 171 -7.18 0.54 -7.72
CA SER A 171 -7.65 1.55 -8.67
C SER A 171 -6.96 1.43 -10.03
N ALA A 172 -5.64 1.23 -10.04
CA ALA A 172 -4.87 1.06 -11.27
C ALA A 172 -5.26 -0.23 -12.02
N ASP A 173 -5.53 -1.33 -11.31
CA ASP A 173 -5.98 -2.60 -11.88
C ASP A 173 -7.33 -2.47 -12.59
N ARG A 174 -8.25 -1.70 -12.01
CA ARG A 174 -9.55 -1.39 -12.62
C ARG A 174 -9.39 -0.57 -13.90
N ALA A 175 -8.45 0.38 -13.93
CA ALA A 175 -8.10 1.12 -15.14
C ALA A 175 -7.49 0.20 -16.21
N GLY A 176 -6.59 -0.72 -15.81
CA GLY A 176 -6.06 -1.77 -16.68
C GLY A 176 -7.16 -2.64 -17.29
N LEU A 177 -8.10 -3.11 -16.47
CA LEU A 177 -9.22 -3.94 -16.94
C LEU A 177 -10.16 -3.18 -17.89
N LEU A 178 -10.43 -1.91 -17.62
CA LEU A 178 -11.22 -1.08 -18.52
C LEU A 178 -10.54 -0.95 -19.90
N CYS A 179 -9.21 -0.87 -19.93
CA CYS A 179 -8.42 -0.76 -21.15
C CYS A 179 -8.33 -2.08 -21.95
N CYS A 180 -8.12 -3.22 -21.30
CA CYS A 180 -8.06 -4.52 -21.99
C CYS A 180 -9.44 -5.10 -22.31
N ARG A 181 -10.49 -4.68 -21.58
CA ARG A 181 -11.92 -5.03 -21.78
C ARG A 181 -12.27 -6.50 -21.54
N ASP A 182 -11.34 -7.26 -20.95
CA ASP A 182 -11.44 -8.70 -20.75
C ASP A 182 -10.72 -9.11 -19.45
N ALA A 183 -11.46 -9.75 -18.55
CA ALA A 183 -10.96 -10.14 -17.24
C ALA A 183 -9.96 -11.31 -17.31
N ASP A 184 -10.16 -12.24 -18.24
CA ASP A 184 -9.26 -13.38 -18.43
C ASP A 184 -7.90 -12.89 -18.96
N VAL A 185 -7.91 -11.89 -19.86
CA VAL A 185 -6.68 -11.22 -20.32
C VAL A 185 -5.97 -10.52 -19.18
N ALA A 186 -6.67 -9.69 -18.40
CA ALA A 186 -6.08 -8.95 -17.30
C ALA A 186 -5.45 -9.88 -16.26
N ALA A 187 -6.16 -10.95 -15.92
CA ALA A 187 -5.70 -11.92 -14.95
C ALA A 187 -4.57 -12.82 -15.49
N THR A 188 -4.54 -13.10 -16.81
CA THR A 188 -3.38 -13.76 -17.47
C THR A 188 -2.15 -12.86 -17.44
N ALA A 189 -2.30 -11.57 -17.72
CA ALA A 189 -1.22 -10.59 -17.62
C ALA A 189 -0.66 -10.53 -16.18
N PHE A 190 -1.54 -10.54 -15.17
CA PHE A 190 -1.16 -10.67 -13.76
C PHE A 190 -0.35 -11.93 -13.48
N PHE A 191 -0.84 -13.08 -13.95
CA PHE A 191 -0.15 -14.35 -13.75
C PHE A 191 1.26 -14.31 -14.35
N LYS A 192 1.44 -13.74 -15.54
CA LYS A 192 2.78 -13.55 -16.14
C LYS A 192 3.66 -12.65 -15.26
N LEU A 193 3.14 -11.49 -14.84
CA LEU A 193 3.86 -10.54 -13.98
C LEU A 193 4.33 -11.21 -12.68
N ALA A 194 3.46 -11.98 -12.03
CA ALA A 194 3.75 -12.62 -10.74
C ALA A 194 4.63 -13.87 -10.85
N SER A 195 4.45 -14.68 -11.90
CA SER A 195 5.20 -15.93 -12.08
C SER A 195 6.53 -15.79 -12.82
N GLY A 196 6.68 -14.71 -13.60
CA GLY A 196 7.82 -14.56 -14.52
C GLY A 196 7.78 -15.53 -15.71
N LEU A 197 6.69 -16.28 -15.94
CA LEU A 197 6.62 -17.30 -16.98
C LEU A 197 6.20 -16.72 -18.35
N ALA A 198 7.07 -16.93 -19.34
CA ALA A 198 6.89 -16.54 -20.75
C ALA A 198 5.83 -17.34 -21.48
N ARG A 199 5.89 -18.66 -21.27
CA ARG A 199 4.98 -19.64 -21.81
C ARG A 199 4.55 -20.47 -20.62
N PRO A 200 3.25 -20.51 -20.28
CA PRO A 200 2.81 -21.25 -19.12
C PRO A 200 3.14 -22.73 -19.32
N SER A 201 4.13 -23.24 -18.56
CA SER A 201 4.22 -24.68 -18.26
C SER A 201 3.11 -25.11 -17.31
N LEU A 202 2.39 -24.13 -16.74
CA LEU A 202 1.26 -24.28 -15.85
C LEU A 202 -0.03 -23.91 -16.58
N GLN A 203 -1.11 -24.65 -16.34
CA GLN A 203 -2.45 -24.18 -16.73
C GLN A 203 -2.87 -23.02 -15.82
N VAL A 204 -3.25 -21.89 -16.41
CA VAL A 204 -3.70 -20.72 -15.66
C VAL A 204 -5.12 -20.99 -15.16
N ASP A 205 -5.29 -21.11 -13.85
CA ASP A 205 -6.58 -21.17 -13.17
C ASP A 205 -6.69 -19.98 -12.21
N LEU A 206 -7.43 -18.96 -12.65
CA LEU A 206 -7.57 -17.69 -11.95
C LEU A 206 -8.43 -17.83 -10.68
N GLN A 207 -9.39 -18.74 -10.69
CA GLN A 207 -10.23 -18.99 -9.52
C GLN A 207 -9.43 -19.72 -8.45
N ALA A 208 -8.65 -20.73 -8.84
CA ALA A 208 -7.74 -21.42 -7.93
C ALA A 208 -6.66 -20.47 -7.38
N PHE A 209 -6.19 -19.51 -8.18
CA PHE A 209 -5.25 -18.50 -7.71
C PHE A 209 -5.90 -17.50 -6.75
N ALA A 210 -7.12 -17.02 -7.04
CA ALA A 210 -7.87 -16.14 -6.15
C ALA A 210 -8.24 -16.82 -4.82
N SER A 211 -8.56 -18.13 -4.83
CA SER A 211 -8.87 -18.89 -3.61
C SER A 211 -7.66 -19.08 -2.68
N GLN A 212 -6.44 -18.78 -3.13
CA GLN A 212 -5.27 -18.78 -2.24
C GLN A 212 -5.43 -17.76 -1.10
N ILE A 213 -6.28 -16.74 -1.24
CA ILE A 213 -6.56 -15.83 -0.14
C ILE A 213 -7.26 -16.55 1.02
N GLU A 214 -8.13 -17.52 0.77
CA GLU A 214 -8.70 -18.31 1.87
C GLU A 214 -7.63 -19.12 2.59
N ALA A 215 -6.63 -19.63 1.85
CA ALA A 215 -5.48 -20.31 2.43
C ALA A 215 -4.62 -19.35 3.26
N ILE A 216 -4.38 -18.11 2.79
CA ILE A 216 -3.67 -17.07 3.56
C ILE A 216 -4.45 -16.71 4.84
N ALA A 217 -5.76 -16.53 4.73
CA ALA A 217 -6.61 -16.17 5.87
C ALA A 217 -6.74 -17.30 6.91
N SER A 218 -6.61 -18.56 6.50
CA SER A 218 -6.69 -19.74 7.38
C SER A 218 -5.34 -20.33 7.75
N ALA A 219 -4.24 -19.84 7.16
CA ALA A 219 -2.90 -20.27 7.50
C ALA A 219 -2.61 -19.93 8.96
N PRO A 220 -2.20 -20.91 9.79
CA PRO A 220 -1.64 -20.58 11.09
C PRO A 220 -0.38 -19.74 10.85
N SER A 221 -0.19 -18.68 11.64
CA SER A 221 1.07 -17.93 11.65
C SER A 221 2.21 -18.92 11.87
N ALA A 222 3.25 -18.83 11.04
CA ALA A 222 4.40 -19.71 11.15
C ALA A 222 5.14 -19.36 12.45
N THR A 223 4.84 -20.08 13.52
CA THR A 223 5.48 -19.92 14.83
C THR A 223 6.21 -21.21 15.20
N ILE A 224 7.12 -21.68 14.35
CA ILE A 224 7.92 -22.88 14.62
C ILE A 224 9.33 -22.50 15.09
N ARG A 225 9.86 -21.34 14.68
CA ARG A 225 11.22 -20.90 15.07
C ARG A 225 11.27 -19.45 15.52
N GLU A 226 12.28 -19.15 16.34
CA GLU A 226 12.64 -17.82 16.87
C GLU A 226 12.96 -16.77 15.76
N HIS A 227 12.90 -17.15 14.47
CA HIS A 227 13.19 -16.35 13.27
C HIS A 227 12.26 -16.72 12.10
N ASP A 228 11.04 -17.22 12.35
CA ASP A 228 10.07 -17.37 11.26
C ASP A 228 9.61 -15.98 10.81
N ASP A 229 10.14 -15.57 9.65
CA ASP A 229 9.94 -14.28 8.99
C ASP A 229 8.55 -14.21 8.35
N ASP A 230 7.51 -14.23 9.19
CA ASP A 230 6.16 -13.72 8.87
C ASP A 230 6.14 -12.17 8.94
N THR A 231 7.32 -11.55 9.02
CA THR A 231 7.51 -10.17 9.44
C THR A 231 7.33 -9.18 8.29
N LEU A 232 6.08 -8.66 8.25
CA LEU A 232 5.72 -7.28 7.92
C LEU A 232 5.19 -7.00 6.51
N ASP A 233 4.23 -7.81 6.05
CA ASP A 233 3.40 -7.50 4.87
C ASP A 233 2.66 -6.15 4.96
N CYS A 234 2.49 -5.61 6.18
CA CYS A 234 1.95 -4.27 6.41
C CYS A 234 2.81 -3.15 5.80
N PHE A 235 4.13 -3.37 5.62
CA PHE A 235 5.05 -2.46 4.93
C PHE A 235 5.23 -2.80 3.45
N SER A 236 4.47 -3.76 2.91
CA SER A 236 4.41 -3.93 1.46
C SER A 236 3.61 -2.78 0.84
N THR A 237 4.22 -2.12 -0.15
CA THR A 237 3.54 -1.10 -0.97
C THR A 237 2.56 -1.71 -1.97
N HIS A 238 2.65 -3.01 -2.23
CA HIS A 238 1.78 -3.73 -3.15
C HIS A 238 0.96 -4.78 -2.41
N PRO A 239 -0.34 -4.95 -2.72
CA PRO A 239 -1.12 -6.02 -2.15
C PRO A 239 -0.59 -7.38 -2.62
N TYR A 240 -0.88 -8.45 -1.87
CA TYR A 240 -0.62 -9.80 -2.36
C TYR A 240 -1.30 -10.00 -3.73
N THR A 241 -0.61 -10.68 -4.65
CA THR A 241 -1.13 -10.92 -5.98
C THR A 241 -2.52 -11.60 -5.98
N PRO A 242 -2.80 -12.61 -5.12
CA PRO A 242 -4.14 -13.17 -5.02
C PRO A 242 -5.22 -12.14 -4.70
N VAL A 243 -4.94 -11.20 -3.76
CA VAL A 243 -5.86 -10.10 -3.38
C VAL A 243 -6.21 -9.23 -4.60
N ARG A 244 -5.20 -8.85 -5.39
CA ARG A 244 -5.41 -8.07 -6.62
C ARG A 244 -6.25 -8.82 -7.64
N VAL A 245 -6.00 -10.12 -7.84
CA VAL A 245 -6.76 -10.95 -8.78
C VAL A 245 -8.22 -11.09 -8.33
N ARG A 246 -8.49 -11.32 -7.04
CA ARG A 246 -9.87 -11.38 -6.54
C ARG A 246 -10.59 -10.04 -6.65
N ALA A 247 -9.92 -8.94 -6.31
CA ALA A 247 -10.44 -7.58 -6.49
C ALA A 247 -10.78 -7.27 -7.96
N LEU A 248 -9.90 -7.66 -8.88
CA LEU A 248 -10.09 -7.52 -10.33
C LEU A 248 -11.30 -8.33 -10.82
N LEU A 249 -11.42 -9.59 -10.41
CA LEU A 249 -12.55 -10.47 -10.76
C LEU A 249 -13.88 -9.94 -10.20
N ALA A 250 -13.88 -9.39 -8.98
CA ALA A 250 -15.05 -8.72 -8.42
C ALA A 250 -15.44 -7.47 -9.25
N PHE A 251 -14.47 -6.64 -9.63
CA PHE A 251 -14.73 -5.49 -10.49
C PHE A 251 -15.20 -5.86 -11.90
N ALA A 252 -14.69 -6.98 -12.45
CA ALA A 252 -15.13 -7.51 -13.74
C ALA A 252 -16.64 -7.81 -13.81
N ARG A 253 -17.22 -8.15 -12.65
CA ARG A 253 -18.64 -8.43 -12.45
C ARG A 253 -19.49 -7.19 -12.15
N SER A 254 -18.87 -6.01 -12.06
CA SER A 254 -19.57 -4.79 -11.69
C SER A 254 -20.48 -4.25 -12.80
N ALA A 255 -21.63 -3.70 -12.42
CA ALA A 255 -22.50 -2.95 -13.33
C ALA A 255 -21.80 -1.70 -13.91
N VAL A 256 -20.84 -1.12 -13.18
CA VAL A 256 -20.04 0.03 -13.64
C VAL A 256 -19.16 -0.34 -14.82
N LEU A 257 -18.40 -1.45 -14.75
CA LEU A 257 -17.57 -1.88 -15.87
C LEU A 257 -18.43 -2.27 -17.08
N ALA A 258 -19.52 -3.01 -16.87
CA ALA A 258 -20.44 -3.38 -17.95
C ALA A 258 -20.95 -2.13 -18.70
N ARG A 259 -21.39 -1.11 -17.96
CA ARG A 259 -21.81 0.18 -18.52
C ARG A 259 -20.68 0.90 -19.26
N ALA A 260 -19.48 0.95 -18.68
CA ALA A 260 -18.32 1.59 -19.29
C ALA A 260 -17.94 0.96 -20.64
N LEU A 261 -18.12 -0.37 -20.75
CA LEU A 261 -17.85 -1.14 -21.97
C LEU A 261 -19.05 -1.18 -22.94
N GLY A 262 -20.16 -0.51 -22.63
CA GLY A 262 -21.39 -0.56 -23.43
C GLY A 262 -22.05 -1.94 -23.49
N ARG A 263 -21.78 -2.80 -22.49
CA ARG A 263 -22.34 -4.16 -22.37
C ARG A 263 -23.56 -4.12 -21.44
N THR A 264 -24.55 -4.96 -21.74
CA THR A 264 -25.63 -5.26 -20.78
C THR A 264 -25.14 -6.30 -19.79
N GLY A 265 -25.24 -6.05 -18.49
CA GLY A 265 -24.82 -6.99 -17.45
C GLY A 265 -24.26 -6.28 -16.21
N GLY A 266 -23.48 -7.05 -15.44
CA GLY A 266 -22.96 -6.68 -14.13
C GLY A 266 -23.89 -7.20 -13.03
N ASP A 267 -23.47 -8.27 -12.37
CA ASP A 267 -24.23 -8.95 -11.31
C ASP A 267 -23.76 -8.53 -9.91
N MET A 268 -22.83 -7.58 -9.82
CA MET A 268 -22.39 -6.97 -8.57
C MET A 268 -22.56 -5.45 -8.62
N GLU A 269 -23.12 -4.90 -7.55
CA GLU A 269 -23.06 -3.45 -7.30
C GLU A 269 -21.68 -3.05 -6.78
N MET A 270 -21.27 -1.80 -7.02
CA MET A 270 -19.95 -1.32 -6.58
C MET A 270 -19.76 -1.46 -5.07
N GLU A 271 -20.80 -1.29 -4.26
CA GLU A 271 -20.70 -1.48 -2.81
C GLU A 271 -20.29 -2.92 -2.46
N GLU A 272 -20.72 -3.91 -3.23
CA GLU A 272 -20.34 -5.31 -3.03
C GLU A 272 -18.90 -5.56 -3.46
N VAL A 273 -18.49 -4.96 -4.58
CA VAL A 273 -17.10 -4.99 -5.04
C VAL A 273 -16.19 -4.38 -3.98
N GLU A 274 -16.51 -3.19 -3.47
CA GLU A 274 -15.72 -2.54 -2.42
C GLU A 274 -15.68 -3.39 -1.14
N ARG A 275 -16.78 -4.05 -0.73
CA ARG A 275 -16.73 -4.95 0.45
C ARG A 275 -15.75 -6.11 0.28
N VAL A 276 -15.67 -6.71 -0.92
CA VAL A 276 -14.68 -7.77 -1.21
C VAL A 276 -13.27 -7.21 -1.10
N VAL A 277 -13.01 -6.06 -1.73
CA VAL A 277 -11.69 -5.42 -1.70
C VAL A 277 -11.28 -5.07 -0.28
N GLU A 278 -12.18 -4.47 0.52
CA GLU A 278 -11.90 -4.11 1.91
C GLU A 278 -11.57 -5.32 2.78
N ALA A 279 -12.35 -6.40 2.65
CA ALA A 279 -12.11 -7.63 3.40
C ALA A 279 -10.74 -8.24 3.08
N ASP A 280 -10.33 -8.20 1.81
CA ASP A 280 -9.08 -8.80 1.36
C ASP A 280 -7.87 -7.96 1.74
N LEU A 281 -7.97 -6.63 1.58
CA LEU A 281 -6.91 -5.71 2.01
C LEU A 281 -6.74 -5.72 3.53
N ALA A 282 -7.81 -5.96 4.30
CA ALA A 282 -7.73 -6.10 5.76
C ALA A 282 -6.86 -7.28 6.22
N LEU A 283 -6.64 -8.30 5.38
CA LEU A 283 -5.69 -9.37 5.71
C LEU A 283 -4.25 -8.87 5.82
N MET A 284 -3.94 -7.78 5.11
CA MET A 284 -2.64 -7.11 5.15
C MET A 284 -2.59 -6.00 6.20
N GLU A 285 -3.73 -5.74 6.86
CA GLU A 285 -3.96 -4.63 7.78
C GLU A 285 -4.93 -5.05 8.88
N PRO A 286 -4.57 -6.00 9.75
CA PRO A 286 -5.47 -6.47 10.79
C PRO A 286 -5.61 -5.42 11.90
N SER A 287 -6.24 -4.27 11.63
CA SER A 287 -6.38 -3.17 12.56
C SER A 287 -7.37 -3.51 13.67
N TYR A 288 -6.82 -4.06 14.75
CA TYR A 288 -7.56 -4.27 16.00
C TYR A 288 -8.08 -2.96 16.61
N LEU A 289 -7.73 -1.79 16.07
CA LEU A 289 -8.18 -0.50 16.60
C LEU A 289 -9.70 -0.30 16.40
N GLU A 290 -10.28 -0.86 15.33
CA GLU A 290 -11.68 -0.61 14.95
C GLU A 290 -12.61 -1.81 15.24
N GLU A 291 -12.07 -3.02 15.29
CA GLU A 291 -12.83 -4.25 15.53
C GLU A 291 -13.42 -4.34 16.94
N THR A 292 -14.68 -4.74 17.09
CA THR A 292 -15.32 -4.91 18.42
C THR A 292 -15.21 -6.34 18.96
N THR A 293 -14.24 -7.13 18.50
CA THR A 293 -14.01 -8.49 18.99
C THR A 293 -13.33 -8.48 20.36
N PRO A 294 -13.52 -9.52 21.19
CA PRO A 294 -12.82 -9.65 22.47
C PRO A 294 -11.29 -9.58 22.31
N GLU A 295 -10.74 -10.19 21.26
CA GLU A 295 -9.32 -10.14 20.93
C GLU A 295 -8.87 -8.70 20.66
N SER A 296 -9.64 -7.94 19.88
CA SER A 296 -9.30 -6.57 19.53
C SER A 296 -9.48 -5.59 20.71
N GLU A 297 -10.41 -5.88 21.62
CA GLU A 297 -10.47 -5.17 22.92
C GLU A 297 -9.22 -5.40 23.77
N ARG A 298 -8.71 -6.64 23.81
CA ARG A 298 -7.47 -6.97 24.52
C ARG A 298 -6.25 -6.31 23.91
N LEU A 299 -6.13 -6.31 22.58
CA LEU A 299 -5.05 -5.59 21.88
C LEU A 299 -5.12 -4.08 22.10
N ARG A 300 -6.32 -3.48 22.11
CA ARG A 300 -6.48 -2.06 22.47
C ARG A 300 -6.09 -1.77 23.92
N ARG A 301 -6.43 -2.66 24.85
CA ARG A 301 -6.00 -2.52 26.26
C ARG A 301 -4.48 -2.62 26.38
N ALA A 302 -3.86 -3.57 25.68
CA ALA A 302 -2.42 -3.74 25.62
C ALA A 302 -1.74 -2.50 25.02
N LEU A 303 -2.27 -1.95 23.92
CA LEU A 303 -1.78 -0.72 23.32
C LEU A 303 -1.93 0.48 24.26
N TYR A 304 -3.05 0.59 24.97
CA TYR A 304 -3.25 1.66 25.95
C TYR A 304 -2.20 1.61 27.07
N LEU A 305 -2.06 0.45 27.71
CA LEU A 305 -1.12 0.27 28.83
C LEU A 305 0.33 0.40 28.37
N GLY A 306 0.68 -0.23 27.25
CA GLY A 306 2.02 -0.12 26.67
C GLY A 306 2.33 1.29 26.20
N GLY A 307 1.35 1.98 25.60
CA GLY A 307 1.51 3.36 25.14
C GLY A 307 1.67 4.36 26.28
N VAL A 308 0.97 4.15 27.40
CA VAL A 308 1.18 4.93 28.62
C VAL A 308 2.57 4.64 29.21
N ALA A 309 3.00 3.38 29.23
CA ALA A 309 4.32 3.00 29.72
C ALA A 309 5.46 3.61 28.89
N VAL A 310 5.32 3.59 27.56
CA VAL A 310 6.24 4.25 26.62
C VAL A 310 6.29 5.75 26.92
N ALA A 311 5.15 6.43 26.94
CA ALA A 311 5.12 7.88 27.17
C ALA A 311 5.70 8.27 28.55
N GLN A 312 5.58 7.40 29.56
CA GLN A 312 6.12 7.64 30.90
C GLN A 312 7.61 7.30 31.04
N ALA A 313 8.23 6.67 30.03
CA ALA A 313 9.59 6.16 30.12
C ALA A 313 10.64 7.26 30.17
N HIS A 314 10.42 8.38 29.48
CA HIS A 314 11.34 9.50 29.42
C HIS A 314 10.71 10.81 29.92
N GLU A 315 11.26 11.38 31.01
CA GLU A 315 10.84 12.64 31.65
C GLU A 315 9.33 12.78 32.02
N GLY A 316 8.57 11.69 31.92
CA GLY A 316 7.13 11.62 32.20
C GLY A 316 6.26 11.88 30.96
N ALA A 317 4.99 11.46 31.02
CA ALA A 317 4.09 11.41 29.86
C ALA A 317 4.00 12.72 29.06
N SER A 318 4.66 12.75 27.90
CA SER A 318 4.63 13.90 26.99
C SER A 318 3.19 14.14 26.50
N PRO A 319 2.70 15.39 26.51
CA PRO A 319 1.38 15.72 25.96
C PRO A 319 1.20 15.29 24.50
N THR A 320 2.29 15.26 23.73
CA THR A 320 2.30 14.89 22.30
C THR A 320 2.11 13.39 22.11
N GLU A 321 2.81 12.57 22.89
CA GLU A 321 2.68 11.11 22.86
C GLU A 321 1.31 10.65 23.37
N LEU A 322 0.83 11.26 24.47
CA LEU A 322 -0.52 11.02 24.97
C LEU A 322 -1.59 11.42 23.94
N HIS A 323 -1.34 12.46 23.16
CA HIS A 323 -2.22 12.83 22.05
C HIS A 323 -2.18 11.78 20.94
N ALA A 324 -1.01 11.30 20.54
CA ALA A 324 -0.85 10.25 19.53
C ALA A 324 -1.54 8.94 19.96
N LEU A 325 -1.37 8.53 21.22
CA LEU A 325 -2.06 7.39 21.80
C LEU A 325 -3.59 7.52 21.71
N ARG A 326 -4.12 8.70 22.09
CA ARG A 326 -5.56 8.98 22.01
C ARG A 326 -6.06 9.00 20.56
N ALA A 327 -5.25 9.50 19.64
CA ALA A 327 -5.58 9.54 18.22
C ALA A 327 -5.64 8.13 17.61
N LEU A 328 -4.73 7.23 18.02
CA LEU A 328 -4.71 5.83 17.56
C LEU A 328 -5.89 5.03 18.10
N LEU A 329 -6.19 5.14 19.40
CA LEU A 329 -7.29 4.38 20.02
C LEU A 329 -8.68 4.96 19.71
N GLY A 330 -8.76 6.26 19.37
CA GLY A 330 -10.01 6.98 19.20
C GLY A 330 -10.71 7.28 20.53
N ALA A 331 -11.54 8.34 20.54
CA ALA A 331 -12.16 8.87 21.77
C ALA A 331 -13.01 7.86 22.54
N ARG A 332 -13.63 6.90 21.84
CA ARG A 332 -14.53 5.89 22.41
C ARG A 332 -13.77 4.76 23.12
N ALA A 333 -12.64 4.32 22.59
CA ALA A 333 -11.82 3.28 23.23
C ALA A 333 -11.02 3.85 24.41
N VAL A 334 -10.56 5.11 24.32
CA VAL A 334 -9.93 5.81 25.46
C VAL A 334 -10.92 5.94 26.62
N ALA A 335 -12.19 6.25 26.39
CA ALA A 335 -13.20 6.28 27.46
C ALA A 335 -13.43 4.89 28.11
N ALA A 336 -13.37 3.81 27.33
CA ALA A 336 -13.49 2.44 27.85
C ALA A 336 -12.22 1.94 28.57
N SER A 337 -11.04 2.47 28.21
CA SER A 337 -9.75 2.09 28.79
C SER A 337 -9.23 3.07 29.86
N SER A 338 -9.79 4.27 29.96
CA SER A 338 -9.51 5.25 31.02
C SER A 338 -10.27 4.98 32.32
N GLY A 339 -11.16 4.00 32.33
CA GLY A 339 -11.73 3.46 33.56
C GLY A 339 -10.66 2.68 34.32
N THR A 340 -10.15 3.28 35.39
CA THR A 340 -9.13 2.79 36.35
C THR A 340 -7.67 3.07 35.95
N ASP A 341 -6.96 3.79 36.82
CA ASP A 341 -5.50 3.92 36.83
C ASP A 341 -4.86 2.56 36.54
N ALA A 342 -3.90 2.53 35.61
CA ALA A 342 -3.14 1.33 35.29
C ALA A 342 -2.60 0.73 36.59
N ARG A 343 -3.08 -0.45 36.97
CA ARG A 343 -2.60 -1.09 38.20
C ARG A 343 -1.17 -1.59 37.97
N PRO A 344 -0.27 -1.50 38.97
CA PRO A 344 1.04 -2.12 38.85
C PRO A 344 0.92 -3.59 38.44
N GLY A 345 1.63 -4.02 37.39
CA GLY A 345 1.56 -5.39 36.88
C GLY A 345 0.46 -5.66 35.85
N GLU A 346 -0.41 -4.68 35.55
CA GLU A 346 -1.53 -4.91 34.62
C GLU A 346 -1.07 -5.09 33.17
N LEU A 347 -0.04 -4.36 32.75
CA LEU A 347 0.53 -4.48 31.41
C LEU A 347 1.01 -5.90 31.16
N GLU A 348 1.77 -6.47 32.09
CA GLU A 348 2.34 -7.82 32.00
C GLU A 348 1.25 -8.89 31.89
N ILE A 349 0.17 -8.75 32.66
CA ILE A 349 -1.00 -9.65 32.58
C ILE A 349 -1.62 -9.58 31.19
N VAL A 350 -1.88 -8.37 30.69
CA VAL A 350 -2.53 -8.19 29.39
C VAL A 350 -1.62 -8.66 28.24
N LEU A 351 -0.30 -8.43 28.32
CA LEU A 351 0.65 -8.94 27.34
C LEU A 351 0.70 -10.47 27.33
N ALA A 352 0.61 -11.12 28.49
CA ALA A 352 0.55 -12.59 28.57
C ALA A 352 -0.72 -13.15 27.89
N GLU A 353 -1.86 -12.45 28.00
CA GLU A 353 -3.08 -12.83 27.28
C GLU A 353 -2.95 -12.60 25.76
N VAL A 354 -2.37 -11.48 25.35
CA VAL A 354 -2.20 -11.10 23.93
C VAL A 354 -1.11 -11.93 23.24
N ARG A 355 -0.16 -12.51 23.97
CA ARG A 355 0.90 -13.37 23.44
C ARG A 355 0.36 -14.55 22.62
N GLY A 356 -0.84 -15.06 22.96
CA GLY A 356 -1.50 -16.14 22.22
C GLY A 356 -2.16 -15.72 20.90
N PHE A 357 -2.15 -14.43 20.56
CA PHE A 357 -2.79 -13.93 19.33
C PHE A 357 -1.86 -14.04 18.11
N PRO A 358 -2.41 -13.97 16.87
CA PRO A 358 -1.60 -14.03 15.65
C PRO A 358 -0.43 -13.04 15.66
N LEU A 359 0.74 -13.45 15.15
CA LEU A 359 1.95 -12.60 15.13
C LEU A 359 1.69 -11.25 14.46
N ALA A 360 0.96 -11.22 13.33
CA ALA A 360 0.62 -9.98 12.65
C ALA A 360 -0.09 -8.95 13.56
N LYS A 361 -1.02 -9.38 14.42
CA LYS A 361 -1.72 -8.50 15.36
C LYS A 361 -0.81 -8.03 16.50
N ARG A 362 0.08 -8.91 17.00
CA ARG A 362 1.07 -8.58 18.03
C ARG A 362 2.13 -7.60 17.50
N ALA A 363 2.66 -7.85 16.30
CA ALA A 363 3.61 -6.99 15.62
C ALA A 363 3.02 -5.61 15.31
N GLN A 364 1.75 -5.55 14.87
CA GLN A 364 1.05 -4.28 14.66
C GLN A 364 0.91 -3.48 15.96
N LEU A 365 0.69 -4.14 17.11
CA LEU A 365 0.68 -3.46 18.40
C LEU A 365 2.03 -2.79 18.69
N VAL A 366 3.13 -3.52 18.49
CA VAL A 366 4.49 -2.99 18.66
C VAL A 366 4.74 -1.81 17.71
N GLN A 367 4.26 -1.89 16.46
CA GLN A 367 4.33 -0.76 15.52
C GLN A 367 3.56 0.46 16.02
N HIS A 368 2.34 0.28 16.55
CA HIS A 368 1.57 1.38 17.10
C HIS A 368 2.26 2.02 18.32
N LEU A 369 3.02 1.25 19.11
CA LEU A 369 3.86 1.82 20.17
C LEU A 369 4.95 2.73 19.60
N THR A 370 5.57 2.35 18.48
CA THR A 370 6.55 3.24 17.82
C THR A 370 5.90 4.55 17.36
N VAL A 371 4.63 4.54 16.94
CA VAL A 371 3.91 5.77 16.58
C VAL A 371 3.75 6.70 17.78
N ILE A 372 3.55 6.13 18.96
CA ILE A 372 3.43 6.88 20.22
C ILE A 372 4.80 7.43 20.63
N ALA A 373 5.81 6.57 20.71
CA ALA A 373 7.16 6.87 21.19
C ALA A 373 7.90 7.97 20.41
N GLY A 374 7.46 8.32 19.21
CA GLY A 374 8.06 9.48 18.50
C GLY A 374 7.04 10.31 17.80
N ALA A 375 5.92 10.50 18.50
CA ALA A 375 4.97 11.54 18.21
C ALA A 375 5.60 12.95 18.27
N ASP A 376 6.66 13.11 19.05
CA ASP A 376 7.45 14.34 19.17
C ASP A 376 8.63 14.43 18.17
N GLY A 377 8.86 13.36 17.39
CA GLY A 377 9.86 13.31 16.33
C GLY A 377 11.22 12.74 16.73
N GLN A 378 11.41 12.29 17.97
CA GLN A 378 12.57 11.49 18.41
C GLN A 378 12.09 10.21 19.10
N VAL A 379 12.97 9.30 19.47
CA VAL A 379 12.66 8.16 20.36
C VAL A 379 13.83 8.05 21.31
N ASP A 380 13.57 8.17 22.60
CA ASP A 380 14.59 8.08 23.62
C ASP A 380 14.93 6.60 23.93
N ASP A 381 16.15 6.35 24.40
CA ASP A 381 16.62 4.99 24.72
C ASP A 381 15.69 4.29 25.74
N ALA A 382 15.15 5.05 26.70
CA ALA A 382 14.20 4.53 27.70
C ALA A 382 12.86 4.09 27.08
N GLU A 383 12.35 4.84 26.10
CA GLU A 383 11.13 4.50 25.37
C GLU A 383 11.36 3.27 24.48
N TYR A 384 12.53 3.21 23.84
CA TYR A 384 12.96 2.05 23.07
C TYR A 384 13.04 0.79 23.94
N GLU A 385 13.64 0.87 25.13
CA GLU A 385 13.73 -0.25 26.07
C GLU A 385 12.33 -0.76 26.47
N VAL A 386 11.37 0.14 26.72
CA VAL A 386 9.99 -0.26 27.02
C VAL A 386 9.35 -0.97 25.83
N MET A 387 9.49 -0.43 24.61
CA MET A 387 8.98 -1.09 23.40
C MET A 387 9.62 -2.47 23.18
N ALA A 388 10.93 -2.58 23.37
CA ALA A 388 11.68 -3.83 23.25
C ALA A 388 11.24 -4.87 24.30
N GLY A 389 10.95 -4.41 25.52
CA GLY A 389 10.36 -5.24 26.58
C GLY A 389 8.96 -5.76 26.21
N VAL A 390 8.12 -4.90 25.64
CA VAL A 390 6.79 -5.30 25.14
C VAL A 390 6.91 -6.29 23.98
N ALA A 391 7.80 -6.05 23.02
CA ALA A 391 8.02 -6.94 21.89
C ALA A 391 8.50 -8.32 22.35
N SER A 392 9.45 -8.36 23.30
CA SER A 392 9.93 -9.61 23.90
C SER A 392 8.82 -10.37 24.64
N ALA A 393 8.01 -9.68 25.43
CA ALA A 393 6.88 -10.30 26.13
C ALA A 393 5.83 -10.89 25.19
N LEU A 394 5.74 -10.35 23.97
CA LEU A 394 4.83 -10.78 22.92
C LEU A 394 5.46 -11.74 21.91
N ASP A 395 6.68 -12.24 22.08
CA ASP A 395 7.43 -13.00 21.06
C ASP A 395 7.42 -12.32 19.67
N VAL A 396 7.55 -10.99 19.64
CA VAL A 396 7.70 -10.21 18.41
C VAL A 396 9.19 -9.89 18.23
N PRO A 397 9.78 -10.14 17.04
CA PRO A 397 11.17 -9.80 16.78
C PRO A 397 11.44 -8.31 16.98
N GLN A 398 12.55 -7.95 17.62
CA GLN A 398 12.92 -6.55 17.87
C GLN A 398 13.18 -5.80 16.55
N GLU A 399 13.51 -6.52 15.48
CA GLU A 399 13.63 -5.95 14.13
C GLU A 399 12.36 -5.23 13.69
N VAL A 400 11.17 -5.56 14.21
CA VAL A 400 9.94 -4.83 13.90
C VAL A 400 10.01 -3.39 14.41
N ILE A 401 10.55 -3.17 15.62
CA ILE A 401 10.75 -1.83 16.17
C ILE A 401 11.79 -1.11 15.31
N ASP A 402 12.95 -1.74 15.10
CA ASP A 402 14.04 -1.19 14.31
C ASP A 402 13.61 -0.84 12.88
N GLN A 403 12.89 -1.71 12.19
CA GLN A 403 12.43 -1.45 10.81
C GLN A 403 11.38 -0.34 10.79
N THR A 404 10.51 -0.25 11.79
CA THR A 404 9.52 0.83 11.86
C THR A 404 10.18 2.17 12.18
N LEU A 405 11.22 2.17 13.03
CA LEU A 405 12.03 3.36 13.34
C LEU A 405 13.00 3.72 12.22
N ARG A 406 13.64 2.75 11.56
CA ARG A 406 14.58 2.93 10.44
C ARG A 406 13.88 3.28 9.14
N ALA A 407 12.69 2.75 8.89
CA ALA A 407 11.82 3.25 7.82
C ALA A 407 11.68 4.77 7.97
N ALA A 408 11.65 5.29 9.21
CA ALA A 408 11.63 6.72 9.51
C ALA A 408 13.01 7.42 9.57
N ALA A 409 14.15 6.72 9.59
CA ALA A 409 15.48 7.30 9.89
C ALA A 409 16.59 7.08 8.84
N ALA A 410 16.45 6.22 7.81
CA ALA A 410 17.46 6.14 6.74
C ALA A 410 16.95 5.51 5.43
N PRO A 411 17.35 6.03 4.25
CA PRO A 411 17.22 5.33 2.98
C PRO A 411 18.15 4.11 2.95
N MET A 412 17.66 3.03 2.35
CA MET A 412 18.50 1.91 1.91
C MET A 412 19.56 2.43 0.93
N ASP A 413 20.82 2.41 1.35
CA ASP A 413 21.97 2.20 0.47
C ASP A 413 22.44 0.76 0.68
#